data_AF-A0A0K8TA73-F1
#
_entry.id   AF-A0A0K8TA73-F1
#
_cell.length_a   1.000
_cell.length_b   1.000
_cell.length_c   1.000
_cell.angle_alpha   90.00
_cell.angle_beta   90.00
_cell.angle_gamma   90.00
#
_symmetry.space_group_name_H-M   'P 1'
#
loop_
_entity.id
_entity.type
_entity.pdbx_description
1 polymer ?
#
loop_
_entity_poly.entity_id
_entity_poly.type
_entity_poly.pdbx_seq_one_letter_code
_entity_poly.pdbx_strand_id
1 'polypeptide(L)'
;MEGKISALKKQCDSANKEKEGMVMRYAKNEKELLDQKKARENLEKKVKEVTKDNEALQAKLKALGAEKAKVSQLLETKNTEVSNAYKEIDKLKDDINSRDIKIKWTQSKLKSEMEDHKECPGMIEKLGQTVKLLEEELDSLKKENLTLQRQLDGSEVNKNIESQLKEHQAKLIMEKHERSELEAKFKELQSKQASLVEENENLSSQVLSLEQERLVATKKVNSLKEERTVLTDKLSQLQENLKEMGHLKEQLKEEREKLILTSTEMERLRKSNEDLAADMSSCRHREAEMLAFTQQLTVKNVQLQSEFSAVEEKASELEKEEVVLEQTSASLKDELEQVKAKLKEEQTKRHEEARLLARQVAEKTTKSLNLEALLTDTQSELNLLRQKHTTALKVLDVPAHTLIERIVKLQNDCAKQTERIEFLEEHTAHLVKELQKKSKLLQNYIMREQTGALTSKVMDRNKAEVSKHGGIMASLYSTKPSESMTLELSMEINRKLQAVLEDTLLKNITLKENLDTLGDEIARLSHKKS
;
A
#
# COMPACT_ATOMS: atom_id res chain seq x y z
N MET A 1 -85.64 32.10 -9.70
CA MET A 1 -84.98 31.52 -8.51
C MET A 1 -83.85 30.56 -8.88
N GLU A 2 -83.97 29.77 -9.96
CA GLU A 2 -82.97 28.78 -10.38
C GLU A 2 -81.57 29.33 -10.65
N GLY A 3 -81.45 30.51 -11.29
CA GLY A 3 -80.14 31.14 -11.53
C GLY A 3 -79.35 31.46 -10.25
N LYS A 4 -80.04 31.89 -9.18
CA LYS A 4 -79.42 32.13 -7.86
C LYS A 4 -78.98 30.82 -7.20
N ILE A 5 -79.76 29.75 -7.33
CA ILE A 5 -79.43 28.42 -6.78
C ILE A 5 -78.21 27.83 -7.48
N SER A 6 -78.13 27.97 -8.82
CA SER A 6 -76.97 27.53 -9.60
C SER A 6 -75.69 28.29 -9.24
N ALA A 7 -75.77 29.62 -9.11
CA ALA A 7 -74.64 30.44 -8.68
C ALA A 7 -74.14 30.07 -7.27
N LEU A 8 -75.07 29.86 -6.31
CA LEU A 8 -74.72 29.43 -4.95
C LEU A 8 -74.11 28.02 -4.92
N LYS A 9 -74.60 27.07 -5.73
CA LYS A 9 -73.97 25.75 -5.88
C LYS A 9 -72.53 25.86 -6.38
N LYS A 10 -72.31 26.62 -7.45
CA LYS A 10 -70.97 26.82 -8.01
C LYS A 10 -70.01 27.47 -7.02
N GLN A 11 -70.50 28.41 -6.20
CA GLN A 11 -69.71 29.05 -5.15
C GLN A 11 -69.40 28.08 -3.99
N CYS A 12 -70.36 27.22 -3.62
CA CYS A 12 -70.16 26.15 -2.63
C CYS A 12 -69.13 25.12 -3.11
N ASP A 13 -69.22 24.70 -4.37
CA ASP A 13 -68.27 23.76 -4.99
C ASP A 13 -66.86 24.36 -5.06
N SER A 14 -66.75 25.64 -5.39
CA SER A 14 -65.47 26.37 -5.38
C SER A 14 -64.87 26.45 -3.98
N ALA A 15 -65.67 26.78 -2.97
CA ALA A 15 -65.23 26.84 -1.58
C ALA A 15 -64.83 25.45 -1.06
N ASN A 16 -65.53 24.38 -1.46
CA ASN A 16 -65.15 23.01 -1.13
C ASN A 16 -63.81 22.62 -1.76
N LYS A 17 -63.59 22.92 -3.05
CA LYS A 17 -62.30 22.69 -3.71
C LYS A 17 -61.15 23.46 -3.05
N GLU A 18 -61.38 24.71 -2.65
CA GLU A 18 -60.39 25.49 -1.92
C GLU A 18 -60.10 24.89 -0.54
N LYS A 19 -61.13 24.46 0.20
CA LYS A 19 -60.97 23.77 1.49
C LYS A 19 -60.19 22.47 1.35
N GLU A 20 -60.53 21.63 0.38
CA GLU A 20 -59.80 20.38 0.09
C GLU A 20 -58.35 20.68 -0.29
N GLY A 21 -58.12 21.68 -1.14
CA GLY A 21 -56.78 22.14 -1.51
C GLY A 21 -55.98 22.70 -0.32
N MET A 22 -56.62 23.32 0.65
CA MET A 22 -55.98 23.80 1.88
C MET A 22 -55.59 22.63 2.80
N VAL A 23 -56.47 21.63 2.96
CA VAL A 23 -56.18 20.41 3.73
C VAL A 23 -55.02 19.63 3.13
N MET A 24 -55.00 19.48 1.80
CA MET A 24 -53.89 18.81 1.10
C MET A 24 -52.57 19.55 1.28
N ARG A 25 -52.59 20.90 1.21
CA ARG A 25 -51.40 21.72 1.47
C ARG A 25 -50.94 21.59 2.92
N TYR A 26 -51.86 21.60 3.89
CA TYR A 26 -51.53 21.39 5.29
C TYR A 26 -50.90 20.01 5.53
N ALA A 27 -51.49 18.95 4.98
CA ALA A 27 -50.96 17.59 5.11
C ALA A 27 -49.57 17.45 4.49
N LYS A 28 -49.33 18.09 3.33
CA LYS A 28 -48.01 18.11 2.69
C LYS A 28 -46.97 18.84 3.56
N ASN A 29 -47.32 20.03 4.07
CA ASN A 29 -46.44 20.80 4.93
C ASN A 29 -46.15 20.09 6.26
N GLU A 30 -47.14 19.43 6.86
CA GLU A 30 -46.98 18.66 8.09
C GLU A 30 -46.05 17.45 7.89
N LYS A 31 -46.20 16.75 6.75
CA LYS A 31 -45.27 15.67 6.36
C LYS A 31 -43.85 16.20 6.20
N GLU A 32 -43.67 17.31 5.49
CA GLU A 32 -42.37 17.92 5.26
C GLU A 32 -41.72 18.39 6.58
N LEU A 33 -42.51 18.94 7.51
CA LEU A 33 -42.07 19.30 8.85
C LEU A 33 -41.61 18.07 9.66
N LEU A 34 -42.34 16.95 9.59
CA LEU A 34 -41.96 15.70 10.24
C LEU A 34 -40.68 15.11 9.65
N ASP A 35 -40.53 15.13 8.34
CA ASP A 35 -39.33 14.66 7.65
C ASP A 35 -38.12 15.52 8.02
N GLN A 36 -38.27 16.85 8.09
CA GLN A 36 -37.24 17.77 8.58
C GLN A 36 -36.87 17.52 10.04
N LYS A 37 -37.86 17.28 10.92
CA LYS A 37 -37.59 16.93 12.34
C LYS A 37 -36.78 15.64 12.46
N LYS A 38 -37.13 14.61 11.71
CA LYS A 38 -36.37 13.34 11.68
C LYS A 38 -34.95 13.53 11.16
N ALA A 39 -34.78 14.30 10.08
CA ALA A 39 -33.45 14.65 9.56
C ALA A 39 -32.62 15.39 10.63
N ARG A 40 -33.22 16.36 11.34
CA ARG A 40 -32.55 17.09 12.42
C ARG A 40 -32.12 16.18 13.57
N GLU A 41 -32.98 15.29 14.03
CA GLU A 41 -32.64 14.33 15.10
C GLU A 41 -31.50 13.39 14.70
N ASN A 42 -31.49 12.93 13.44
CA ASN A 42 -30.41 12.11 12.91
C ASN A 42 -29.08 12.88 12.84
N LEU A 43 -29.13 14.15 12.42
CA LEU A 43 -27.95 15.03 12.42
C LEU A 43 -27.45 15.31 13.84
N GLU A 44 -28.33 15.57 14.80
CA GLU A 44 -27.95 15.74 16.21
C GLU A 44 -27.27 14.51 16.80
N LYS A 45 -27.75 13.30 16.46
CA LYS A 45 -27.10 12.05 16.86
C LYS A 45 -25.68 11.94 16.29
N LYS A 46 -25.52 12.22 14.99
CA LYS A 46 -24.20 12.24 14.33
C LYS A 46 -23.27 13.27 14.95
N VAL A 47 -23.76 14.48 15.26
CA VAL A 47 -22.96 15.51 15.92
C VAL A 47 -22.49 15.04 17.29
N LYS A 48 -23.35 14.40 18.10
CA LYS A 48 -22.97 13.86 19.41
C LYS A 48 -21.91 12.76 19.31
N GLU A 49 -22.01 11.90 18.30
CA GLU A 49 -21.03 10.85 18.05
C GLU A 49 -19.66 11.44 17.67
N VAL A 50 -19.64 12.35 16.69
CA VAL A 50 -18.41 13.05 16.28
C VAL A 50 -17.79 13.85 17.43
N THR A 51 -18.60 14.47 18.30
CA THR A 51 -18.09 15.17 19.48
C THR A 51 -17.41 14.21 20.45
N LYS A 52 -17.99 13.03 20.72
CA LYS A 52 -17.36 12.00 21.56
C LYS A 52 -16.05 11.50 20.97
N ASP A 53 -16.01 11.25 19.67
CA ASP A 53 -14.80 10.81 18.99
C ASP A 53 -13.70 11.88 19.06
N ASN A 54 -14.07 13.16 18.91
CA ASN A 54 -13.15 14.27 19.04
C ASN A 54 -12.58 14.40 20.46
N GLU A 55 -13.42 14.25 21.49
CA GLU A 55 -12.97 14.21 22.90
C GLU A 55 -12.01 13.04 23.16
N ALA A 56 -12.29 11.86 22.60
CA ALA A 56 -11.41 10.69 22.71
C ALA A 56 -10.07 10.91 22.00
N LEU A 57 -10.07 11.51 20.81
CA LEU A 57 -8.85 11.89 20.09
C LEU A 57 -8.04 12.95 20.85
N GLN A 58 -8.71 13.93 21.45
CA GLN A 58 -8.05 14.97 22.25
C GLN A 58 -7.41 14.39 23.52
N ALA A 59 -8.05 13.41 24.16
CA ALA A 59 -7.48 12.67 25.29
C ALA A 59 -6.23 11.85 24.86
N LYS A 60 -6.29 11.15 23.73
CA LYS A 60 -5.13 10.44 23.16
C LYS A 60 -3.98 11.40 22.85
N LEU A 61 -4.27 12.57 22.28
CA LEU A 61 -3.26 13.57 21.96
C LEU A 61 -2.57 14.11 23.23
N LYS A 62 -3.32 14.34 24.31
CA LYS A 62 -2.75 14.71 25.62
C LYS A 62 -1.85 13.61 26.18
N ALA A 63 -2.28 12.34 26.11
CA ALA A 63 -1.48 11.21 26.57
C ALA A 63 -0.17 11.07 25.78
N LEU A 64 -0.23 11.17 24.44
CA LEU A 64 0.96 11.18 23.59
C LEU A 64 1.88 12.38 23.88
N GLY A 65 1.31 13.54 24.21
CA GLY A 65 2.08 14.71 24.65
C GLY A 65 2.86 14.46 25.94
N ALA A 66 2.25 13.78 26.91
CA ALA A 66 2.89 13.41 28.17
C ALA A 66 4.02 12.38 27.97
N GLU A 67 3.78 11.34 27.15
CA GLU A 67 4.81 10.36 26.79
C GLU A 67 5.99 11.02 26.05
N LYS A 68 5.72 11.93 25.11
CA LYS A 68 6.76 12.70 24.43
C LYS A 68 7.61 13.50 25.41
N ALA A 69 7.00 14.15 26.40
CA ALA A 69 7.72 14.90 27.43
C ALA A 69 8.62 13.98 28.26
N LYS A 70 8.10 12.82 28.68
CA LYS A 70 8.84 11.81 29.44
C LYS A 70 10.05 11.26 28.68
N VAL A 71 9.87 10.92 27.39
CA VAL A 71 10.97 10.46 26.53
C VAL A 71 12.03 11.56 26.34
N SER A 72 11.60 12.82 26.18
CA SER A 72 12.53 13.95 26.05
C SER A 72 13.37 14.13 27.31
N GLN A 73 12.75 14.04 28.49
CA GLN A 73 13.45 14.10 29.77
C GLN A 73 14.44 12.94 29.94
N LEU A 74 14.06 11.71 29.59
CA LEU A 74 14.95 10.55 29.62
C LEU A 74 16.16 10.74 28.71
N LEU A 75 15.95 11.29 27.51
CA LEU A 75 17.03 11.57 26.56
C LEU A 75 18.00 12.63 27.11
N GLU A 76 17.49 13.68 27.76
CA GLU A 76 18.31 14.70 28.41
C GLU A 76 19.15 14.10 29.55
N THR A 77 18.54 13.28 30.42
CA THR A 77 19.27 12.54 31.46
C THR A 77 20.37 11.67 30.86
N LYS A 78 20.08 10.89 29.82
CA LYS A 78 21.10 10.05 29.15
C LYS A 78 22.22 10.86 28.51
N ASN A 79 21.92 12.02 27.92
CA ASN A 79 22.96 12.91 27.41
C ASN A 79 23.86 13.43 28.53
N THR A 80 23.31 13.75 29.70
CA THR A 80 24.12 14.17 30.86
C THR A 80 24.98 13.04 31.43
N GLU A 81 24.45 11.81 31.50
CA GLU A 81 25.21 10.62 31.90
C GLU A 81 26.39 10.36 30.96
N VAL A 82 26.15 10.44 29.64
CA VAL A 82 27.20 10.28 28.62
C VAL A 82 28.27 11.38 28.75
N SER A 83 27.86 12.63 28.96
CA SER A 83 28.79 13.74 29.19
C SER A 83 29.67 13.50 30.42
N ASN A 84 29.09 12.97 31.50
CA ASN A 84 29.83 12.65 32.72
C ASN A 84 30.80 11.48 32.51
N ALA A 85 30.38 10.43 31.79
CA ALA A 85 31.25 9.31 31.43
C ALA A 85 32.46 9.77 30.60
N TYR A 86 32.29 10.69 29.65
CA TYR A 86 33.40 11.27 28.91
C TYR A 86 34.39 12.01 29.82
N LYS A 87 33.90 12.81 30.79
CA LYS A 87 34.75 13.49 31.77
C LYS A 87 35.53 12.51 32.65
N GLU A 88 34.91 11.39 33.03
CA GLU A 88 35.56 10.34 33.81
C GLU A 88 36.63 9.60 33.01
N ILE A 89 36.35 9.31 31.73
CA ILE A 89 37.35 8.76 30.79
C ILE A 89 38.57 9.68 30.70
N ASP A 90 38.37 10.99 30.57
CA ASP A 90 39.49 11.93 30.45
C ASP A 90 40.30 12.02 31.75
N LYS A 91 39.65 12.01 32.92
CA LYS A 91 40.35 11.90 34.21
C LYS A 91 41.19 10.62 34.31
N LEU A 92 40.63 9.48 33.89
CA LEU A 92 41.35 8.21 33.92
C LEU A 92 42.55 8.20 32.96
N LYS A 93 42.45 8.85 31.79
CA LYS A 93 43.59 9.03 30.88
C LYS A 93 44.69 9.87 31.53
N ASP A 94 44.34 10.95 32.23
CA ASP A 94 45.31 11.79 32.93
C ASP A 94 46.00 11.01 34.06
N ASP A 95 45.24 10.21 34.83
CA ASP A 95 45.78 9.33 35.85
C ASP A 95 46.73 8.28 35.27
N ILE A 96 46.36 7.65 34.15
CA ILE A 96 47.22 6.68 33.44
C ILE A 96 48.51 7.38 32.98
N ASN A 97 48.41 8.54 32.33
CA ASN A 97 49.57 9.32 31.90
C ASN A 97 50.49 9.68 33.09
N SER A 98 49.91 10.06 34.23
CA SER A 98 50.68 10.37 35.44
C SER A 98 51.43 9.15 35.99
N ARG A 99 50.78 7.97 35.96
CA ARG A 99 51.40 6.69 36.36
C ARG A 99 52.50 6.28 35.40
N ASP A 100 52.30 6.44 34.09
CA ASP A 100 53.30 6.15 33.07
C ASP A 100 54.55 7.03 33.22
N ILE A 101 54.38 8.33 33.51
CA ILE A 101 55.49 9.23 33.81
C ILE A 101 56.26 8.75 35.04
N LYS A 102 55.55 8.38 36.13
CA LYS A 102 56.19 7.85 37.35
C LYS A 102 56.95 6.56 37.07
N ILE A 103 56.37 5.63 36.31
CA ILE A 103 57.00 4.36 35.93
C ILE A 103 58.26 4.61 35.10
N LYS A 104 58.21 5.50 34.10
CA LYS A 104 59.39 5.85 33.30
C LYS A 104 60.50 6.47 34.15
N TRP A 105 60.14 7.31 35.12
CA TRP A 105 61.09 7.91 36.05
C TRP A 105 61.73 6.85 36.96
N THR A 106 60.95 5.96 37.58
CA THR A 106 61.49 4.88 38.43
C THR A 106 62.35 3.89 37.63
N GLN A 107 61.94 3.53 36.41
CA GLN A 107 62.74 2.71 35.51
C GLN A 107 64.08 3.38 35.16
N SER A 108 64.07 4.68 34.87
CA SER A 108 65.30 5.43 34.58
C SER A 108 66.21 5.50 35.81
N LYS A 109 65.63 5.70 37.00
CA LYS A 109 66.37 5.74 38.27
C LYS A 109 67.01 4.40 38.59
N LEU A 110 66.24 3.30 38.47
CA LEU A 110 66.75 1.94 38.64
C LEU A 110 67.88 1.64 37.66
N LYS A 111 67.74 2.05 36.39
CA LYS A 111 68.80 1.87 35.38
C LYS A 111 70.08 2.61 35.78
N SER A 112 69.99 3.83 36.30
CA SER A 112 71.15 4.57 36.82
C SER A 112 71.81 3.83 37.98
N GLU A 113 71.02 3.39 38.97
CA GLU A 113 71.55 2.65 40.12
C GLU A 113 72.19 1.31 39.71
N MET A 114 71.63 0.65 38.68
CA MET A 114 72.24 -0.55 38.10
C MET A 114 73.58 -0.28 37.42
N GLU A 115 73.74 0.86 36.73
CA GLU A 115 75.04 1.25 36.17
C GLU A 115 76.05 1.58 37.27
N ASP A 116 75.65 2.33 38.30
CA ASP A 116 76.49 2.62 39.47
C ASP A 116 76.96 1.32 40.15
N HIS A 117 76.08 0.31 40.24
CA HIS A 117 76.41 -0.99 40.82
C HIS A 117 77.38 -1.82 39.94
N LYS A 118 77.52 -1.55 38.63
CA LYS A 118 78.53 -2.23 37.80
C LYS A 118 79.96 -1.79 38.14
N GLU A 119 80.15 -0.62 38.73
CA GLU A 119 81.47 -0.12 39.14
C GLU A 119 81.90 -0.66 40.52
N CYS A 120 80.95 -1.08 41.36
CA CYS A 120 81.19 -1.64 42.71
C CYS A 120 82.14 -2.85 42.74
N PRO A 121 82.00 -3.88 41.86
CA PRO A 121 82.90 -5.03 41.83
C PRO A 121 84.37 -4.64 41.62
N GLY A 122 84.65 -3.66 40.74
CA GLY A 122 86.01 -3.18 40.50
C GLY A 122 86.59 -2.42 41.71
N MET A 123 85.74 -1.78 42.51
CA MET A 123 86.14 -1.11 43.74
C MET A 123 86.41 -2.11 44.87
N ILE A 124 85.59 -3.17 44.97
CA ILE A 124 85.80 -4.29 45.89
C ILE A 124 87.09 -5.04 45.56
N GLU A 125 87.41 -5.25 44.28
CA GLU A 125 88.66 -5.90 43.86
C GLU A 125 89.89 -5.07 44.26
N LYS A 126 89.86 -3.75 44.06
CA LYS A 126 90.92 -2.84 44.51
C LYS A 126 91.11 -2.85 46.02
N LEU A 127 90.02 -2.80 46.79
CA LEU A 127 90.07 -2.91 48.25
C LEU A 127 90.62 -4.27 48.69
N GLY A 128 90.23 -5.36 48.02
CA GLY A 128 90.76 -6.69 48.25
C GLY A 128 92.26 -6.80 48.00
N GLN A 129 92.78 -6.12 46.96
CA GLN A 129 94.23 -6.03 46.70
C GLN A 129 94.96 -5.27 47.82
N THR A 130 94.40 -4.15 48.30
CA THR A 130 95.00 -3.41 49.42
C THR A 130 95.03 -4.20 50.72
N VAL A 131 93.99 -4.99 51.01
CA VAL A 131 93.94 -5.86 52.19
C VAL A 131 95.03 -6.94 52.10
N LYS A 132 95.20 -7.58 50.94
CA LYS A 132 96.28 -8.57 50.75
C LYS A 132 97.67 -7.99 51.00
N LEU A 133 97.95 -6.78 50.51
CA LEU A 133 99.23 -6.12 50.75
C LEU A 133 99.46 -5.85 52.25
N LEU A 134 98.44 -5.40 52.97
CA LEU A 134 98.51 -5.18 54.43
C LEU A 134 98.67 -6.50 55.20
N GLU A 135 98.06 -7.59 54.75
CA GLU A 135 98.25 -8.93 55.32
C GLU A 135 99.69 -9.42 55.14
N GLU A 136 100.29 -9.20 53.97
CA GLU A 136 101.70 -9.52 53.70
C GLU A 136 102.67 -8.70 54.58
N GLU A 137 102.39 -7.40 54.79
CA GLU A 137 103.17 -6.55 55.70
C GLU A 137 103.08 -7.04 57.15
N LEU A 138 101.89 -7.42 57.62
CA LEU A 138 101.65 -7.89 58.99
C LEU A 138 102.34 -9.24 59.27
N ASP A 139 102.39 -10.13 58.27
CA ASP A 139 103.11 -11.41 58.37
C ASP A 139 104.64 -11.24 58.37
N SER A 140 105.15 -10.20 57.70
CA SER A 140 106.58 -9.84 57.76
C SER A 140 106.99 -9.36 59.15
N LEU A 141 106.16 -8.50 59.78
CA LEU A 141 106.38 -7.99 61.15
C LEU A 141 106.29 -9.10 62.21
N LYS A 142 105.40 -10.08 62.03
CA LYS A 142 105.33 -11.26 62.92
C LYS A 142 106.60 -12.11 62.88
N LYS A 143 107.23 -12.27 61.70
CA LYS A 143 108.50 -13.00 61.57
C LYS A 143 109.68 -12.25 62.19
N GLU A 144 109.66 -10.92 62.17
CA GLU A 144 110.65 -10.07 62.83
C GLU A 144 110.51 -10.10 64.37
N ASN A 145 109.29 -10.17 64.89
CA ASN A 145 109.02 -10.30 66.33
C ASN A 145 109.44 -11.69 66.88
N LEU A 146 109.22 -12.75 66.11
CA LEU A 146 109.63 -14.14 66.43
C LEU A 146 111.15 -14.36 66.41
N THR A 147 111.92 -13.49 65.74
CA THR A 147 113.39 -13.55 65.72
C THR A 147 114.01 -12.77 66.89
N LEU A 148 113.36 -11.69 67.36
CA LEU A 148 113.74 -10.97 68.59
C LEU A 148 113.41 -11.76 69.87
N GLN A 149 112.31 -12.51 69.91
CA GLN A 149 111.92 -13.36 71.05
C GLN A 149 112.88 -14.55 71.27
N ARG A 150 113.64 -14.98 70.25
CA ARG A 150 114.60 -16.11 70.33
C ARG A 150 116.00 -15.73 70.81
N GLN A 151 116.28 -14.45 71.06
CA GLN A 151 117.59 -13.97 71.51
C GLN A 151 117.66 -13.64 73.02
N LEU A 152 116.58 -13.84 73.78
CA LEU A 152 116.43 -13.30 75.14
C LEU A 152 116.29 -14.32 76.28
N ASP A 153 116.43 -15.63 76.03
CA ASP A 153 116.40 -16.66 77.09
C ASP A 153 117.61 -17.60 77.01
N GLY A 154 118.62 -17.33 77.86
CA GLY A 154 119.75 -18.25 78.07
C GLY A 154 120.90 -17.67 78.92
N SER A 155 120.82 -17.79 80.25
CA SER A 155 121.98 -18.00 81.15
C SER A 155 121.54 -18.27 82.60
N GLU A 156 121.73 -19.49 83.08
CA GLU A 156 121.86 -19.84 84.50
C GLU A 156 123.28 -19.51 84.99
N VAL A 157 123.51 -19.42 86.32
CA VAL A 157 124.66 -20.04 87.02
C VAL A 157 124.67 -19.74 88.55
N ASN A 158 124.70 -20.86 89.30
CA ASN A 158 125.36 -21.19 90.59
C ASN A 158 125.15 -20.34 91.85
N LYS A 159 124.75 -20.92 93.01
CA LYS A 159 125.33 -21.98 93.90
C LYS A 159 126.47 -21.51 94.82
N ASN A 160 126.31 -21.92 96.08
CA ASN A 160 127.22 -21.93 97.24
C ASN A 160 127.32 -20.66 98.10
N ILE A 161 126.77 -20.73 99.32
CA ILE A 161 127.52 -20.73 100.59
C ILE A 161 126.65 -21.49 101.61
N GLU A 162 126.75 -22.82 101.55
CA GLU A 162 126.67 -23.68 102.72
C GLU A 162 127.97 -23.44 103.51
N SER A 163 127.89 -22.70 104.61
CA SER A 163 128.74 -22.87 105.81
C SER A 163 128.70 -21.59 106.66
N GLN A 164 127.54 -21.32 107.27
CA GLN A 164 127.42 -20.55 108.53
C GLN A 164 126.05 -20.85 109.17
N LEU A 165 125.78 -22.16 109.22
CA LEU A 165 124.72 -22.81 109.95
C LEU A 165 125.07 -22.79 111.44
N LYS A 166 124.08 -22.46 112.28
CA LYS A 166 124.03 -22.67 113.75
C LYS A 166 124.58 -21.57 114.66
N GLU A 167 123.93 -20.41 114.64
CA GLU A 167 123.72 -19.66 115.90
C GLU A 167 122.45 -18.78 115.88
N HIS A 168 122.00 -18.33 114.70
CA HIS A 168 120.74 -17.57 114.54
C HIS A 168 119.52 -18.41 114.12
N GLN A 169 119.63 -19.74 114.12
CA GLN A 169 118.57 -20.66 113.70
C GLN A 169 117.40 -20.84 114.69
N ALA A 170 117.38 -20.17 115.84
CA ALA A 170 116.28 -20.30 116.82
C ALA A 170 115.26 -19.14 116.83
N LYS A 171 115.55 -17.97 116.24
CA LYS A 171 114.57 -16.86 116.08
C LYS A 171 114.01 -16.73 114.66
N LEU A 172 114.72 -17.25 113.65
CA LEU A 172 114.30 -17.23 112.24
C LEU A 172 113.27 -18.32 111.89
N ILE A 173 113.10 -19.37 112.69
CA ILE A 173 112.12 -20.46 112.42
C ILE A 173 110.68 -19.99 112.66
N MET A 174 110.44 -19.10 113.61
CA MET A 174 109.10 -18.54 113.87
C MET A 174 108.69 -17.54 112.77
N GLU A 175 109.58 -16.60 112.41
CA GLU A 175 109.32 -15.65 111.32
C GLU A 175 109.29 -16.31 109.93
N LYS A 176 110.02 -17.41 109.70
CA LYS A 176 109.91 -18.20 108.47
C LYS A 176 108.63 -19.03 108.42
N HIS A 177 108.11 -19.54 109.54
CA HIS A 177 106.83 -20.23 109.53
C HIS A 177 105.67 -19.26 109.27
N GLU A 178 105.65 -18.10 109.93
CA GLU A 178 104.64 -17.06 109.67
C GLU A 178 104.72 -16.53 108.23
N ARG A 179 105.94 -16.28 107.71
CA ARG A 179 106.14 -15.86 106.33
C ARG A 179 105.76 -16.96 105.33
N SER A 180 106.11 -18.22 105.57
CA SER A 180 105.73 -19.34 104.70
C SER A 180 104.22 -19.60 104.70
N GLU A 181 103.54 -19.41 105.83
CA GLU A 181 102.08 -19.52 105.92
C GLU A 181 101.38 -18.34 105.22
N LEU A 182 101.93 -17.12 105.33
CA LEU A 182 101.47 -15.95 104.58
C LEU A 182 101.72 -16.09 103.08
N GLU A 183 102.86 -16.66 102.66
CA GLU A 183 103.20 -16.90 101.25
C GLU A 183 102.34 -18.02 100.64
N ALA A 184 102.00 -19.06 101.42
CA ALA A 184 101.05 -20.10 101.03
C ALA A 184 99.63 -19.53 100.90
N LYS A 185 99.15 -18.74 101.87
CA LYS A 185 97.86 -18.04 101.78
C LYS A 185 97.81 -17.04 100.63
N PHE A 186 98.91 -16.33 100.37
CA PHE A 186 99.00 -15.41 99.23
C PHE A 186 98.92 -16.17 97.90
N LYS A 187 99.63 -17.31 97.75
CA LYS A 187 99.51 -18.16 96.57
C LYS A 187 98.12 -18.76 96.40
N GLU A 188 97.47 -19.18 97.49
CA GLU A 188 96.09 -19.69 97.47
C GLU A 188 95.10 -18.60 97.05
N LEU A 189 95.22 -17.39 97.62
CA LEU A 189 94.41 -16.24 97.24
C LEU A 189 94.66 -15.79 95.80
N GLN A 190 95.91 -15.85 95.33
CA GLN A 190 96.27 -15.52 93.95
C GLN A 190 95.71 -16.55 92.95
N SER A 191 95.77 -17.85 93.30
CA SER A 191 95.11 -18.92 92.55
C SER A 191 93.59 -18.71 92.49
N LYS A 192 92.97 -18.34 93.61
CA LYS A 192 91.53 -18.10 93.70
C LYS A 192 91.09 -16.83 92.95
N GLN A 193 91.92 -15.80 92.99
CA GLN A 193 91.73 -14.59 92.18
C GLN A 193 91.81 -14.92 90.69
N ALA A 194 92.80 -15.71 90.27
CA ALA A 194 92.92 -16.13 88.87
C ALA A 194 91.71 -16.94 88.39
N SER A 195 91.22 -17.90 89.19
CA SER A 195 90.04 -18.68 88.82
C SER A 195 88.76 -17.84 88.76
N LEU A 196 88.60 -16.85 89.66
CA LEU A 196 87.45 -15.94 89.63
C LEU A 196 87.50 -14.97 88.44
N VAL A 197 88.69 -14.55 88.01
CA VAL A 197 88.86 -13.72 86.81
C VAL A 197 88.51 -14.53 85.56
N GLU A 198 88.99 -15.77 85.45
CA GLU A 198 88.66 -16.67 84.35
C GLU A 198 87.15 -16.98 84.30
N GLU A 199 86.52 -17.23 85.44
CA GLU A 199 85.07 -17.43 85.54
C GLU A 199 84.30 -16.16 85.10
N ASN A 200 84.76 -14.98 85.49
CA ASN A 200 84.14 -13.71 85.12
C ASN A 200 84.33 -13.38 83.62
N GLU A 201 85.49 -13.70 83.04
CA GLU A 201 85.73 -13.60 81.59
C GLU A 201 84.82 -14.56 80.82
N ASN A 202 84.68 -15.80 81.28
CA ASN A 202 83.77 -16.79 80.70
C ASN A 202 82.30 -16.33 80.78
N LEU A 203 81.84 -15.87 81.95
CA LEU A 203 80.49 -15.33 82.12
C LEU A 203 80.25 -14.10 81.25
N SER A 204 81.23 -13.19 81.13
CA SER A 204 81.13 -12.01 80.27
C SER A 204 81.01 -12.41 78.79
N SER A 205 81.76 -13.40 78.34
CA SER A 205 81.65 -13.93 76.97
C SER A 205 80.28 -14.59 76.71
N GLN A 206 79.74 -15.31 77.70
CA GLN A 206 78.43 -15.94 77.61
C GLN A 206 77.30 -14.90 77.58
N VAL A 207 77.40 -13.85 78.39
CA VAL A 207 76.46 -12.72 78.37
C VAL A 207 76.47 -12.05 76.99
N LEU A 208 77.65 -11.79 76.41
CA LEU A 208 77.75 -11.21 75.07
C LEU A 208 77.11 -12.10 73.99
N SER A 209 77.33 -13.42 74.05
CA SER A 209 76.70 -14.37 73.13
C SER A 209 75.16 -14.33 73.24
N LEU A 210 74.63 -14.35 74.48
CA LEU A 210 73.19 -14.29 74.73
C LEU A 210 72.58 -12.94 74.31
N GLU A 211 73.30 -11.83 74.49
CA GLU A 211 72.86 -10.52 74.01
C GLU A 211 72.80 -10.46 72.49
N GLN A 212 73.77 -11.07 71.80
CA GLN A 212 73.78 -11.16 70.35
C GLN A 212 72.63 -12.03 69.83
N GLU A 213 72.36 -13.17 70.45
CA GLU A 213 71.20 -14.02 70.15
C GLU A 213 69.88 -13.28 70.39
N ARG A 214 69.75 -12.55 71.51
CA ARG A 214 68.58 -11.73 71.81
C ARG A 214 68.36 -10.66 70.74
N LEU A 215 69.43 -10.02 70.25
CA LEU A 215 69.35 -9.01 69.20
C LEU A 215 68.86 -9.62 67.88
N VAL A 216 69.38 -10.78 67.48
CA VAL A 216 68.94 -11.49 66.28
C VAL A 216 67.47 -11.90 66.38
N ALA A 217 67.06 -12.48 67.52
CA ALA A 217 65.67 -12.84 67.78
C ALA A 217 64.74 -11.61 67.71
N THR A 218 65.16 -10.49 68.31
CA THR A 218 64.40 -9.23 68.28
C THR A 218 64.23 -8.70 66.85
N LYS A 219 65.31 -8.71 66.04
CA LYS A 219 65.23 -8.33 64.62
C LYS A 219 64.25 -9.22 63.84
N LYS A 220 64.30 -10.54 64.08
CA LYS A 220 63.38 -11.49 63.41
C LYS A 220 61.93 -11.28 63.83
N VAL A 221 61.66 -11.01 65.11
CA VAL A 221 60.31 -10.69 65.59
C VAL A 221 59.79 -9.41 64.95
N ASN A 222 60.63 -8.39 64.79
CA ASN A 222 60.22 -7.14 64.14
C ASN A 222 59.90 -7.35 62.65
N SER A 223 60.72 -8.11 61.91
CA SER A 223 60.41 -8.41 60.51
C SER A 223 59.10 -9.19 60.36
N LEU A 224 58.85 -10.18 61.24
CA LEU A 224 57.60 -10.93 61.23
C LEU A 224 56.39 -10.07 61.59
N LYS A 225 56.55 -9.04 62.45
CA LYS A 225 55.49 -8.08 62.74
C LYS A 225 55.15 -7.21 61.53
N GLU A 226 56.15 -6.75 60.80
CA GLU A 226 55.98 -5.97 59.56
C GLU A 226 55.27 -6.81 58.48
N GLU A 227 55.71 -8.05 58.27
CA GLU A 227 55.03 -9.00 57.36
C GLU A 227 53.57 -9.23 57.76
N ARG A 228 53.30 -9.42 59.07
CA ARG A 228 51.93 -9.57 59.59
C ARG A 228 51.09 -8.32 59.30
N THR A 229 51.63 -7.11 59.49
CA THR A 229 50.88 -5.88 59.17
C THR A 229 50.50 -5.80 57.70
N VAL A 230 51.45 -6.08 56.79
CA VAL A 230 51.19 -6.08 55.34
C VAL A 230 50.15 -7.13 54.95
N LEU A 231 50.22 -8.34 55.52
CA LEU A 231 49.23 -9.39 55.28
C LEU A 231 47.85 -9.03 55.82
N THR A 232 47.79 -8.33 56.96
CA THR A 232 46.53 -7.87 57.55
C THR A 232 45.86 -6.82 56.65
N ASP A 233 46.62 -5.86 56.15
CA ASP A 233 46.13 -4.84 55.23
C ASP A 233 45.63 -5.47 53.92
N LYS A 234 46.38 -6.44 53.38
CA LYS A 234 45.99 -7.17 52.17
C LYS A 234 44.72 -8.00 52.37
N LEU A 235 44.54 -8.62 53.53
CA LEU A 235 43.29 -9.31 53.88
C LEU A 235 42.10 -8.35 53.96
N SER A 236 42.29 -7.17 54.55
CA SER A 236 41.26 -6.13 54.59
C SER A 236 40.84 -5.70 53.19
N GLN A 237 41.82 -5.43 52.30
CA GLN A 237 41.54 -5.02 50.93
C GLN A 237 40.82 -6.13 50.13
N LEU A 238 41.22 -7.39 50.31
CA LEU A 238 40.52 -8.52 49.69
C LEU A 238 39.08 -8.68 50.20
N GLN A 239 38.84 -8.42 51.49
CA GLN A 239 37.49 -8.44 52.06
C GLN A 239 36.61 -7.32 51.49
N GLU A 240 37.16 -6.13 51.28
CA GLU A 240 36.46 -5.00 50.64
C GLU A 240 36.10 -5.32 49.18
N ASN A 241 37.07 -5.79 48.39
CA ASN A 241 36.84 -6.22 47.02
C ASN A 241 35.77 -7.33 46.92
N LEU A 242 35.72 -8.24 47.90
CA LEU A 242 34.73 -9.32 47.92
C LEU A 242 33.30 -8.77 48.19
N LYS A 243 33.18 -7.74 49.03
CA LYS A 243 31.90 -7.03 49.24
C LYS A 243 31.46 -6.27 47.99
N GLU A 244 32.37 -5.56 47.34
CA GLU A 244 32.09 -4.86 46.08
C GLU A 244 31.62 -5.83 44.98
N MET A 245 32.31 -6.97 44.84
CA MET A 245 31.90 -8.02 43.90
C MET A 245 30.53 -8.62 44.24
N GLY A 246 30.16 -8.69 45.52
CA GLY A 246 28.83 -9.08 45.95
C GLY A 246 27.77 -8.08 45.50
N HIS A 247 28.00 -6.79 45.75
CA HIS A 247 27.10 -5.71 45.33
C HIS A 247 26.94 -5.64 43.81
N LEU A 248 28.02 -5.76 43.04
CA LEU A 248 27.96 -5.80 41.57
C LEU A 248 27.17 -7.01 41.05
N LYS A 249 27.27 -8.16 41.70
CA LYS A 249 26.46 -9.35 41.34
C LYS A 249 24.96 -9.13 41.59
N GLU A 250 24.62 -8.48 42.68
CA GLU A 250 23.23 -8.15 43.01
C GLU A 250 22.64 -7.14 42.02
N GLN A 251 23.38 -6.06 41.74
CA GLN A 251 23.00 -5.10 40.70
C GLN A 251 22.83 -5.75 39.32
N LEU A 252 23.74 -6.65 38.94
CA LEU A 252 23.63 -7.39 37.68
C LEU A 252 22.37 -8.26 37.64
N LYS A 253 21.96 -8.84 38.78
CA LYS A 253 20.73 -9.63 38.88
C LYS A 253 19.49 -8.75 38.73
N GLU A 254 19.44 -7.60 39.41
CA GLU A 254 18.34 -6.64 39.29
C GLU A 254 18.18 -6.11 37.86
N GLU A 255 19.28 -5.74 37.20
CA GLU A 255 19.24 -5.26 35.81
C GLU A 255 18.80 -6.35 34.84
N ARG A 256 19.17 -7.62 35.08
CA ARG A 256 18.66 -8.76 34.29
C ARG A 256 17.15 -8.95 34.47
N GLU A 257 16.64 -8.82 35.70
CA GLU A 257 15.20 -8.92 35.96
C GLU A 257 14.43 -7.77 35.29
N LYS A 258 14.94 -6.53 35.36
CA LYS A 258 14.38 -5.38 34.63
C LYS A 258 14.40 -5.58 33.12
N LEU A 259 15.49 -6.15 32.58
CA LEU A 259 15.60 -6.46 31.16
C LEU A 259 14.56 -7.50 30.73
N ILE A 260 14.33 -8.54 31.54
CA ILE A 260 13.29 -9.54 31.26
C ILE A 260 11.91 -8.89 31.27
N LEU A 261 11.58 -8.10 32.30
CA LEU A 261 10.28 -7.42 32.38
C LEU A 261 10.04 -6.49 31.19
N THR A 262 11.02 -5.66 30.84
CA THR A 262 10.92 -4.77 29.67
C THR A 262 10.83 -5.55 28.35
N SER A 263 11.57 -6.66 28.19
CA SER A 263 11.45 -7.54 27.03
C SER A 263 10.03 -8.13 26.91
N THR A 264 9.44 -8.59 28.02
CA THR A 264 8.08 -9.15 28.01
C THR A 264 7.02 -8.11 27.67
N GLU A 265 7.15 -6.87 28.17
CA GLU A 265 6.21 -5.80 27.82
C GLU A 265 6.37 -5.37 26.35
N MET A 266 7.60 -5.33 25.84
CA MET A 266 7.85 -5.09 24.42
C MET A 266 7.19 -6.14 23.52
N GLU A 267 7.23 -7.41 23.92
CA GLU A 267 6.59 -8.51 23.20
C GLU A 267 5.06 -8.42 23.27
N ARG A 268 4.51 -8.06 24.43
CA ARG A 268 3.08 -7.79 24.62
C ARG A 268 2.58 -6.64 23.74
N LEU A 269 3.32 -5.54 23.68
CA LEU A 269 3.01 -4.40 22.82
C LEU A 269 3.12 -4.73 21.33
N ARG A 270 4.12 -5.53 20.93
CA ARG A 270 4.24 -6.03 19.55
C ARG A 270 3.02 -6.84 19.14
N LYS A 271 2.61 -7.80 19.97
CA LYS A 271 1.42 -8.60 19.72
C LYS A 271 0.15 -7.74 19.63
N SER A 272 -0.03 -6.80 20.56
CA SER A 272 -1.16 -5.88 20.51
C SER A 272 -1.16 -5.01 19.24
N ASN A 273 0.00 -4.60 18.75
CA ASN A 273 0.11 -3.85 17.49
C ASN A 273 -0.20 -4.72 16.27
N GLU A 274 0.22 -5.98 16.27
CA GLU A 274 -0.13 -6.96 15.23
C GLU A 274 -1.64 -7.20 15.17
N ASP A 275 -2.28 -7.39 16.32
CA ASP A 275 -3.74 -7.56 16.42
C ASP A 275 -4.48 -6.31 15.89
N LEU A 276 -4.06 -5.10 16.31
CA LEU A 276 -4.64 -3.85 15.81
C LEU A 276 -4.43 -3.65 14.31
N ALA A 277 -3.28 -4.06 13.76
CA ALA A 277 -3.02 -4.00 12.33
C ALA A 277 -3.93 -4.95 11.54
N ALA A 278 -4.16 -6.16 12.07
CA ALA A 278 -5.09 -7.12 11.49
C ALA A 278 -6.53 -6.60 11.50
N ASP A 279 -6.98 -6.01 12.62
CA ASP A 279 -8.29 -5.38 12.73
C ASP A 279 -8.46 -4.21 11.74
N MET A 280 -7.45 -3.34 11.63
CA MET A 280 -7.45 -2.24 10.66
C MET A 280 -7.52 -2.74 9.21
N SER A 281 -6.82 -3.83 8.89
CA SER A 281 -6.91 -4.46 7.57
C SER A 281 -8.31 -5.02 7.30
N SER A 282 -8.93 -5.66 8.29
CA SER A 282 -10.30 -6.19 8.21
C SER A 282 -11.33 -5.08 8.00
N CYS A 283 -11.20 -3.96 8.72
CA CYS A 283 -12.03 -2.78 8.54
C CYS A 283 -11.91 -2.19 7.12
N ARG A 284 -10.67 -2.07 6.60
CA ARG A 284 -10.44 -1.61 5.22
C ARG A 284 -11.06 -2.55 4.18
N HIS A 285 -11.02 -3.86 4.43
CA HIS A 285 -11.64 -4.84 3.54
C HIS A 285 -13.17 -4.66 3.51
N ARG A 286 -13.81 -4.56 4.68
CA ARG A 286 -15.26 -4.30 4.77
C ARG A 286 -15.65 -2.96 4.15
N GLU A 287 -14.84 -1.92 4.33
CA GLU A 287 -15.06 -0.62 3.69
C GLU A 287 -15.00 -0.75 2.16
N ALA A 288 -14.01 -1.47 1.62
CA ALA A 288 -13.90 -1.73 0.20
C ALA A 288 -15.10 -2.52 -0.35
N GLU A 289 -15.60 -3.52 0.38
CA GLU A 289 -16.81 -4.26 0.02
C GLU A 289 -18.06 -3.36 0.00
N MET A 290 -18.23 -2.51 1.01
CA MET A 290 -19.34 -1.56 1.09
C MET A 290 -19.28 -0.51 -0.04
N LEU A 291 -18.08 -0.04 -0.39
CA LEU A 291 -17.88 0.86 -1.52
C LEU A 291 -18.19 0.17 -2.85
N ALA A 292 -17.73 -1.07 -3.05
CA ALA A 292 -18.02 -1.86 -4.24
C ALA A 292 -19.53 -2.13 -4.38
N PHE A 293 -20.20 -2.47 -3.28
CA PHE A 293 -21.65 -2.65 -3.25
C PHE A 293 -22.38 -1.35 -3.62
N THR A 294 -21.94 -0.22 -3.05
CA THR A 294 -22.50 1.10 -3.36
C THR A 294 -22.29 1.44 -4.83
N GLN A 295 -21.10 1.19 -5.38
CA GLN A 295 -20.80 1.39 -6.80
C GLN A 295 -21.72 0.55 -7.69
N GLN A 296 -21.90 -0.73 -7.38
CA GLN A 296 -22.82 -1.61 -8.13
C GLN A 296 -24.26 -1.10 -8.09
N LEU A 297 -24.72 -0.64 -6.92
CA LEU A 297 -26.05 -0.06 -6.76
C LEU A 297 -26.21 1.23 -7.58
N THR A 298 -25.19 2.10 -7.58
CA THR A 298 -25.18 3.33 -8.38
C THR A 298 -25.21 3.03 -9.88
N VAL A 299 -24.39 2.09 -10.36
CA VAL A 299 -24.40 1.66 -11.77
C VAL A 299 -25.77 1.11 -12.17
N LYS A 300 -26.36 0.25 -11.35
CA LYS A 300 -27.71 -0.27 -11.55
C LYS A 300 -28.76 0.83 -11.61
N ASN A 301 -28.71 1.81 -10.70
CA ASN A 301 -29.64 2.94 -10.70
C ASN A 301 -29.49 3.80 -11.96
N VAL A 302 -28.27 4.11 -12.38
CA VAL A 302 -28.02 4.87 -13.62
C VAL A 302 -28.53 4.11 -14.84
N GLN A 303 -28.28 2.79 -14.90
CA GLN A 303 -28.77 1.95 -15.99
C GLN A 303 -30.30 1.93 -16.03
N LEU A 304 -30.96 1.64 -14.90
CA LEU A 304 -32.42 1.64 -14.80
C LEU A 304 -33.02 3.00 -15.15
N GLN A 305 -32.37 4.09 -14.75
CA GLN A 305 -32.84 5.44 -15.09
C GLN A 305 -32.68 5.75 -16.58
N SER A 306 -31.59 5.29 -17.21
CA SER A 306 -31.44 5.36 -18.67
C SER A 306 -32.48 4.54 -19.41
N GLU A 307 -32.75 3.31 -18.94
CA GLU A 307 -33.79 2.44 -19.51
C GLU A 307 -35.18 3.08 -19.33
N PHE A 308 -35.46 3.67 -18.17
CA PHE A 308 -36.70 4.38 -17.91
C PHE A 308 -36.88 5.57 -18.85
N SER A 309 -35.87 6.42 -19.01
CA SER A 309 -35.93 7.56 -19.94
C SER A 309 -36.12 7.13 -21.39
N ALA A 310 -35.48 6.04 -21.84
CA ALA A 310 -35.65 5.52 -23.19
C ALA A 310 -37.07 4.97 -23.42
N VAL A 311 -37.65 4.28 -22.43
CA VAL A 311 -39.04 3.80 -22.48
C VAL A 311 -40.02 4.97 -22.46
N GLU A 312 -39.78 5.98 -21.64
CA GLU A 312 -40.61 7.19 -21.54
C GLU A 312 -40.60 7.98 -22.87
N GLU A 313 -39.44 8.14 -23.50
CA GLU A 313 -39.33 8.76 -24.82
C GLU A 313 -40.11 7.98 -25.88
N LYS A 314 -39.95 6.65 -25.91
CA LYS A 314 -40.68 5.78 -26.84
C LYS A 314 -42.20 5.79 -26.60
N ALA A 315 -42.64 5.86 -25.34
CA ALA A 315 -44.04 6.02 -25.01
C ALA A 315 -44.57 7.36 -25.53
N SER A 316 -43.83 8.45 -25.34
CA SER A 316 -44.19 9.78 -25.88
C SER A 316 -44.25 9.81 -27.41
N GLU A 317 -43.37 9.09 -28.10
CA GLU A 317 -43.42 8.93 -29.56
C GLU A 317 -44.67 8.17 -30.00
N LEU A 318 -44.97 7.04 -29.36
CA LEU A 318 -46.17 6.25 -29.64
C LEU A 318 -47.47 7.03 -29.37
N GLU A 319 -47.52 7.83 -28.29
CA GLU A 319 -48.65 8.73 -28.02
C GLU A 319 -48.84 9.76 -29.14
N LYS A 320 -47.76 10.32 -29.69
CA LYS A 320 -47.85 11.24 -30.85
C LYS A 320 -48.33 10.53 -32.11
N GLU A 321 -47.84 9.32 -32.37
CA GLU A 321 -48.30 8.50 -33.49
C GLU A 321 -49.78 8.14 -33.36
N GLU A 322 -50.24 7.77 -32.16
CA GLU A 322 -51.64 7.49 -31.86
C GLU A 322 -52.53 8.70 -32.19
N VAL A 323 -52.15 9.90 -31.74
CA VAL A 323 -52.88 11.14 -32.04
C VAL A 323 -52.95 11.39 -33.55
N VAL A 324 -51.87 11.18 -34.29
CA VAL A 324 -51.85 11.33 -35.76
C VAL A 324 -52.73 10.28 -36.44
N LEU A 325 -52.70 9.03 -35.98
CA LEU A 325 -53.54 7.95 -36.48
C LEU A 325 -55.04 8.22 -36.20
N GLU A 326 -55.38 8.75 -35.03
CA GLU A 326 -56.74 9.17 -34.72
C GLU A 326 -57.22 10.30 -35.63
N GLN A 327 -56.38 11.32 -35.88
CA GLN A 327 -56.69 12.42 -36.80
C GLN A 327 -56.89 11.93 -38.24
N THR A 328 -56.01 11.06 -38.74
CA THR A 328 -56.14 10.49 -40.08
C THR A 328 -57.38 9.59 -40.20
N SER A 329 -57.65 8.76 -39.20
CA SER A 329 -58.87 7.94 -39.14
C SER A 329 -60.14 8.79 -39.14
N ALA A 330 -60.15 9.91 -38.42
CA ALA A 330 -61.25 10.87 -38.46
C ALA A 330 -61.43 11.48 -39.85
N SER A 331 -60.34 11.94 -40.48
CA SER A 331 -60.39 12.51 -41.84
C SER A 331 -60.88 11.49 -42.89
N LEU A 332 -60.44 10.24 -42.81
CA LEU A 332 -60.89 9.17 -43.70
C LEU A 332 -62.37 8.83 -43.48
N LYS A 333 -62.88 8.90 -42.24
CA LYS A 333 -64.32 8.74 -41.96
C LYS A 333 -65.13 9.88 -42.59
N ASP A 334 -64.65 11.12 -42.48
CA ASP A 334 -65.31 12.27 -43.09
C ASP A 334 -65.32 12.18 -44.63
N GLU A 335 -64.20 11.79 -45.23
CA GLU A 335 -64.11 11.51 -46.67
C GLU A 335 -65.06 10.39 -47.10
N LEU A 336 -65.12 9.30 -46.31
CA LEU A 336 -66.03 8.19 -46.58
C LEU A 336 -67.50 8.65 -46.54
N GLU A 337 -67.89 9.47 -45.56
CA GLU A 337 -69.24 10.03 -45.49
C GLU A 337 -69.53 10.98 -46.65
N GLN A 338 -68.56 11.81 -47.07
CA GLN A 338 -68.70 12.64 -48.27
C GLN A 338 -68.88 11.81 -49.54
N VAL A 339 -68.11 10.74 -49.72
CA VAL A 339 -68.22 9.84 -50.88
C VAL A 339 -69.56 9.12 -50.86
N LYS A 340 -70.00 8.62 -49.70
CA LYS A 340 -71.35 8.01 -49.55
C LYS A 340 -72.45 8.99 -49.89
N ALA A 341 -72.34 10.25 -49.46
CA ALA A 341 -73.32 11.30 -49.78
C ALA A 341 -73.36 11.58 -51.29
N LYS A 342 -72.20 11.76 -51.93
CA LYS A 342 -72.09 11.94 -53.39
C LYS A 342 -72.65 10.73 -54.15
N LEU A 343 -72.38 9.52 -53.68
CA LEU A 343 -72.91 8.29 -54.28
C LEU A 343 -74.44 8.25 -54.20
N LYS A 344 -75.04 8.62 -53.05
CA LYS A 344 -76.49 8.71 -52.91
C LYS A 344 -77.08 9.77 -53.84
N GLU A 345 -76.46 10.93 -53.96
CA GLU A 345 -76.90 11.98 -54.87
C GLU A 345 -76.88 11.49 -56.33
N GLU A 346 -75.80 10.84 -56.75
CA GLU A 346 -75.69 10.27 -58.10
C GLU A 346 -76.71 9.14 -58.34
N GLN A 347 -76.98 8.31 -57.33
CA GLN A 347 -78.04 7.30 -57.39
C GLN A 347 -79.42 7.94 -57.57
N THR A 348 -79.70 9.05 -56.88
CA THR A 348 -80.98 9.77 -57.04
C THR A 348 -81.11 10.39 -58.42
N LYS A 349 -80.04 11.03 -58.94
CA LYS A 349 -80.03 11.57 -60.32
C LYS A 349 -80.26 10.49 -61.36
N ARG A 350 -79.56 9.34 -61.25
CA ARG A 350 -79.79 8.20 -62.15
C ARG A 350 -81.20 7.62 -62.03
N HIS A 351 -81.78 7.58 -60.83
CA HIS A 351 -83.19 7.17 -60.65
C HIS A 351 -84.15 8.14 -61.32
N GLU A 352 -83.93 9.45 -61.20
CA GLU A 352 -84.73 10.48 -61.86
C GLU A 352 -84.61 10.40 -63.38
N GLU A 353 -83.39 10.25 -63.91
CA GLU A 353 -83.13 10.03 -65.34
C GLU A 353 -83.81 8.75 -65.85
N ALA A 354 -83.65 7.63 -65.14
CA ALA A 354 -84.29 6.37 -65.50
C ALA A 354 -85.83 6.49 -65.50
N ARG A 355 -86.39 7.21 -64.54
CA ARG A 355 -87.83 7.50 -64.46
C ARG A 355 -88.28 8.42 -65.60
N LEU A 356 -87.48 9.41 -65.97
CA LEU A 356 -87.77 10.30 -67.09
C LEU A 356 -87.73 9.53 -68.42
N LEU A 357 -86.71 8.69 -68.62
CA LEU A 357 -86.59 7.81 -69.78
C LEU A 357 -87.75 6.81 -69.84
N ALA A 358 -88.12 6.16 -68.73
CA ALA A 358 -89.27 5.27 -68.66
C ALA A 358 -90.57 5.99 -69.05
N ARG A 359 -90.74 7.26 -68.61
CA ARG A 359 -91.89 8.09 -68.99
C ARG A 359 -91.88 8.43 -70.49
N GLN A 360 -90.73 8.84 -71.02
CA GLN A 360 -90.58 9.12 -72.46
C GLN A 360 -90.82 7.87 -73.32
N VAL A 361 -90.34 6.71 -72.88
CA VAL A 361 -90.61 5.43 -73.52
C VAL A 361 -92.10 5.13 -73.48
N ALA A 362 -92.75 5.26 -72.32
CA ALA A 362 -94.20 5.06 -72.22
C ALA A 362 -95.00 6.00 -73.13
N GLU A 363 -94.64 7.29 -73.18
CA GLU A 363 -95.26 8.26 -74.08
C GLU A 363 -95.02 7.95 -75.57
N LYS A 364 -93.82 7.47 -75.92
CA LYS A 364 -93.54 7.00 -77.29
C LYS A 364 -94.30 5.72 -77.60
N THR A 365 -94.42 4.80 -76.65
CA THR A 365 -95.18 3.55 -76.81
C THR A 365 -96.66 3.84 -76.98
N THR A 366 -97.27 4.76 -76.23
CA THR A 366 -98.68 5.14 -76.45
C THR A 366 -98.89 5.83 -77.79
N LYS A 367 -97.96 6.70 -78.22
CA LYS A 367 -97.99 7.27 -79.57
C LYS A 367 -97.84 6.20 -80.65
N SER A 368 -96.94 5.22 -80.45
CA SER A 368 -96.77 4.09 -81.35
C SER A 368 -98.03 3.26 -81.43
N LEU A 369 -98.65 2.92 -80.29
CA LEU A 369 -99.93 2.19 -80.24
C LEU A 369 -101.06 2.97 -80.94
N ASN A 370 -101.11 4.30 -80.77
CA ASN A 370 -102.09 5.14 -81.46
C ASN A 370 -101.82 5.19 -82.98
N LEU A 371 -100.56 5.26 -83.40
CA LEU A 371 -100.18 5.19 -84.80
C LEU A 371 -100.44 3.80 -85.39
N GLU A 372 -100.23 2.73 -84.63
CA GLU A 372 -100.59 1.36 -84.98
C GLU A 372 -102.11 1.22 -85.12
N ALA A 373 -102.90 1.87 -84.25
CA ALA A 373 -104.36 1.91 -84.37
C ALA A 373 -104.81 2.64 -85.65
N LEU A 374 -104.25 3.83 -85.93
CA LEU A 374 -104.49 4.53 -87.20
C LEU A 374 -103.99 3.72 -88.40
N LEU A 375 -102.87 3.01 -88.24
CA LEU A 375 -102.36 2.11 -89.27
C LEU A 375 -103.39 1.01 -89.49
N THR A 376 -103.90 0.34 -88.46
CA THR A 376 -104.95 -0.69 -88.62
C THR A 376 -106.21 -0.15 -89.25
N ASP A 377 -106.61 1.08 -88.94
CA ASP A 377 -107.76 1.74 -89.57
C ASP A 377 -107.48 1.98 -91.07
N THR A 378 -106.34 2.56 -91.41
CA THR A 378 -105.92 2.75 -92.82
C THR A 378 -105.63 1.43 -93.53
N GLN A 379 -105.27 0.36 -92.81
CA GLN A 379 -105.07 -0.98 -93.35
C GLN A 379 -106.40 -1.69 -93.55
N SER A 380 -107.41 -1.37 -92.75
CA SER A 380 -108.81 -1.79 -92.98
C SER A 380 -109.38 -1.06 -94.20
N GLU A 381 -109.08 0.23 -94.39
CA GLU A 381 -109.36 1.00 -95.61
C GLU A 381 -108.58 0.45 -96.82
N LEU A 382 -107.31 0.07 -96.63
CA LEU A 382 -106.48 -0.59 -97.63
C LEU A 382 -106.99 -2.00 -97.93
N ASN A 383 -107.61 -2.70 -96.97
CA ASN A 383 -108.24 -4.00 -97.20
C ASN A 383 -109.56 -3.84 -97.98
N LEU A 384 -110.31 -2.76 -97.73
CA LEU A 384 -111.43 -2.32 -98.57
C LEU A 384 -110.98 -1.93 -99.99
N LEU A 385 -109.81 -1.30 -100.14
CA LEU A 385 -109.18 -1.04 -101.45
C LEU A 385 -108.58 -2.31 -102.07
N ARG A 386 -108.01 -3.23 -101.29
CA ARG A 386 -107.48 -4.52 -101.74
C ARG A 386 -108.60 -5.41 -102.23
N GLN A 387 -109.78 -5.41 -101.60
CA GLN A 387 -110.95 -6.13 -102.11
C GLN A 387 -111.40 -5.59 -103.48
N LYS A 388 -111.12 -4.30 -103.79
CA LYS A 388 -111.29 -3.71 -105.13
C LYS A 388 -110.12 -3.99 -106.10
N HIS A 389 -108.95 -4.36 -105.59
CA HIS A 389 -107.72 -4.64 -106.36
C HIS A 389 -107.34 -6.13 -106.47
N THR A 390 -108.10 -7.05 -105.87
CA THR A 390 -107.91 -8.53 -106.01
C THR A 390 -108.17 -9.04 -107.43
N THR A 391 -108.63 -8.18 -108.36
CA THR A 391 -108.80 -8.50 -109.79
C THR A 391 -107.55 -8.20 -110.63
N ALA A 392 -106.43 -7.73 -110.05
CA ALA A 392 -105.21 -7.42 -110.78
C ALA A 392 -103.95 -7.97 -110.09
N LEU A 393 -103.49 -9.11 -110.62
CA LEU A 393 -102.10 -9.60 -110.66
C LEU A 393 -101.47 -10.25 -109.41
N LYS A 394 -101.00 -11.48 -109.66
CA LYS A 394 -100.11 -12.33 -108.86
C LYS A 394 -98.63 -12.12 -109.26
N VAL A 395 -97.76 -12.52 -108.33
CA VAL A 395 -96.36 -13.00 -108.43
C VAL A 395 -95.23 -11.95 -108.49
N LEU A 396 -94.35 -11.91 -107.48
CA LEU A 396 -92.97 -12.45 -107.50
C LEU A 396 -92.13 -12.11 -106.25
N ASP A 397 -91.15 -12.98 -106.01
CA ASP A 397 -90.33 -13.28 -104.82
C ASP A 397 -88.82 -13.09 -105.16
N VAL A 398 -87.91 -12.80 -104.20
CA VAL A 398 -86.46 -12.59 -104.46
C VAL A 398 -85.52 -13.00 -103.28
N PRO A 399 -84.27 -13.50 -103.52
CA PRO A 399 -83.61 -14.57 -102.73
C PRO A 399 -82.17 -14.32 -102.17
N ALA A 400 -81.53 -15.41 -101.72
CA ALA A 400 -80.43 -15.64 -100.74
C ALA A 400 -78.98 -15.14 -100.98
N HIS A 401 -78.66 -14.33 -101.98
CA HIS A 401 -77.25 -13.97 -102.28
C HIS A 401 -76.60 -13.07 -101.21
N THR A 402 -77.39 -12.25 -100.52
CA THR A 402 -76.94 -11.22 -99.56
C THR A 402 -76.32 -11.78 -98.27
N LEU A 403 -76.61 -13.05 -97.93
CA LEU A 403 -76.12 -13.68 -96.70
C LEU A 403 -74.65 -14.13 -96.80
N ILE A 404 -74.17 -14.45 -98.01
CA ILE A 404 -72.84 -15.03 -98.22
C ILE A 404 -71.75 -13.96 -98.12
N GLU A 405 -72.00 -12.73 -98.58
CA GLU A 405 -71.05 -11.60 -98.47
C GLU A 405 -70.74 -11.21 -97.01
N ARG A 406 -71.68 -11.43 -96.08
CA ARG A 406 -71.50 -11.04 -94.68
C ARG A 406 -70.51 -11.94 -93.94
N ILE A 407 -70.42 -13.21 -94.32
CA ILE A 407 -69.57 -14.22 -93.67
C ILE A 407 -68.09 -13.99 -94.01
N VAL A 408 -67.79 -13.69 -95.28
CA VAL A 408 -66.40 -13.47 -95.76
C VAL A 408 -65.76 -12.27 -95.08
N LYS A 409 -66.53 -11.22 -94.79
CA LYS A 409 -66.04 -10.00 -94.14
C LYS A 409 -65.57 -10.24 -92.70
N LEU A 410 -66.27 -11.11 -91.96
CA LEU A 410 -65.95 -11.43 -90.57
C LEU A 410 -64.70 -12.31 -90.43
N GLN A 411 -64.42 -13.17 -91.40
CA GLN A 411 -63.22 -14.03 -91.36
C GLN A 411 -61.91 -13.25 -91.55
N ASN A 412 -61.92 -12.20 -92.39
CA ASN A 412 -60.74 -11.36 -92.61
C ASN A 412 -60.37 -10.48 -91.41
N ASP A 413 -61.35 -10.07 -90.60
CA ASP A 413 -61.11 -9.22 -89.44
C ASP A 413 -60.51 -10.02 -88.26
N CYS A 414 -60.85 -11.31 -88.12
CA CYS A 414 -60.22 -12.19 -87.13
C CYS A 414 -58.74 -12.45 -87.44
N ALA A 415 -58.36 -12.67 -88.70
CA ALA A 415 -56.98 -12.98 -89.08
C ALA A 415 -56.00 -11.85 -88.70
N LYS A 416 -56.41 -10.58 -88.87
CA LYS A 416 -55.59 -9.41 -88.52
C LYS A 416 -55.35 -9.24 -87.02
N GLN A 417 -56.28 -9.70 -86.19
CA GLN A 417 -56.12 -9.62 -84.73
C GLN A 417 -55.11 -10.64 -84.21
N THR A 418 -55.03 -11.82 -84.83
CA THR A 418 -54.08 -12.87 -84.45
C THR A 418 -52.62 -12.45 -84.72
N GLU A 419 -52.32 -11.88 -85.89
CA GLU A 419 -50.97 -11.38 -86.21
C GLU A 419 -50.47 -10.31 -85.23
N ARG A 420 -51.38 -9.49 -84.69
CA ARG A 420 -51.04 -8.42 -83.73
C ARG A 420 -50.63 -8.98 -82.37
N ILE A 421 -51.17 -10.12 -81.96
CA ILE A 421 -50.86 -10.78 -80.69
C ILE A 421 -49.46 -11.41 -80.76
N GLU A 422 -49.17 -12.13 -81.84
CA GLU A 422 -47.86 -12.80 -82.04
C GLU A 422 -46.69 -11.79 -81.98
N PHE A 423 -46.85 -10.61 -82.56
CA PHE A 423 -45.82 -9.54 -82.52
C PHE A 423 -45.51 -9.05 -81.10
N LEU A 424 -46.52 -8.93 -80.23
CA LEU A 424 -46.34 -8.42 -78.86
C LEU A 424 -45.66 -9.44 -77.95
N GLU A 425 -45.93 -10.73 -78.16
CA GLU A 425 -45.31 -11.82 -77.40
C GLU A 425 -43.79 -11.90 -77.68
N GLU A 426 -43.38 -11.75 -78.93
CA GLU A 426 -41.96 -11.77 -79.32
C GLU A 426 -41.17 -10.59 -78.74
N HIS A 427 -41.75 -9.38 -78.72
CA HIS A 427 -41.11 -8.19 -78.14
C HIS A 427 -40.90 -8.32 -76.63
N THR A 428 -41.87 -8.91 -75.93
CA THR A 428 -41.78 -9.14 -74.47
C THR A 428 -40.69 -10.15 -74.14
N ALA A 429 -40.56 -11.21 -74.94
CA ALA A 429 -39.48 -12.19 -74.78
C ALA A 429 -38.07 -11.59 -74.98
N HIS A 430 -37.93 -10.60 -75.87
CA HIS A 430 -36.66 -9.92 -76.13
C HIS A 430 -36.20 -9.05 -74.95
N LEU A 431 -37.11 -8.28 -74.35
CA LEU A 431 -36.84 -7.43 -73.18
C LEU A 431 -36.37 -8.22 -71.95
N VAL A 432 -36.95 -9.41 -71.72
CA VAL A 432 -36.57 -10.28 -70.60
C VAL A 432 -35.12 -10.78 -70.74
N LYS A 433 -34.69 -11.12 -71.96
CA LYS A 433 -33.30 -11.55 -72.23
C LYS A 433 -32.28 -10.44 -71.97
N GLU A 434 -32.60 -9.20 -72.30
CA GLU A 434 -31.74 -8.03 -72.06
C GLU A 434 -31.57 -7.72 -70.56
N LEU A 435 -32.65 -7.81 -69.77
CA LEU A 435 -32.59 -7.63 -68.31
C LEU A 435 -31.69 -8.67 -67.63
N GLN A 436 -31.80 -9.94 -68.04
CA GLN A 436 -30.98 -11.02 -67.49
C GLN A 436 -29.48 -10.85 -67.83
N LYS A 437 -29.14 -10.33 -69.02
CA LYS A 437 -27.74 -9.99 -69.37
C LYS A 437 -27.18 -8.86 -68.50
N LYS A 438 -27.95 -7.78 -68.30
CA LYS A 438 -27.52 -6.63 -67.47
C LYS A 438 -27.34 -7.02 -66.00
N SER A 439 -28.20 -7.88 -65.47
CA SER A 439 -28.07 -8.41 -64.10
C SER A 439 -26.79 -9.23 -63.91
N LYS A 440 -26.45 -10.10 -64.88
CA LYS A 440 -25.19 -10.86 -64.87
C LYS A 440 -23.95 -9.96 -64.95
N LEU A 441 -24.01 -8.84 -65.68
CA LEU A 441 -22.91 -7.88 -65.76
C LEU A 441 -22.66 -7.21 -64.40
N LEU A 442 -23.73 -6.75 -63.75
CA LEU A 442 -23.70 -6.15 -62.41
C LEU A 442 -23.11 -7.10 -61.36
N GLN A 443 -23.52 -8.37 -61.39
CA GLN A 443 -22.99 -9.40 -60.49
C GLN A 443 -21.49 -9.64 -60.71
N ASN A 444 -21.01 -9.58 -61.96
CA ASN A 444 -19.59 -9.71 -62.28
C ASN A 444 -18.75 -8.49 -61.83
N TYR A 445 -19.32 -7.29 -61.90
CA TYR A 445 -18.65 -6.07 -61.42
C TYR A 445 -18.50 -6.06 -59.89
N ILE A 446 -19.54 -6.47 -59.16
CA ILE A 446 -19.53 -6.55 -57.70
C ILE A 446 -18.50 -7.58 -57.20
N MET A 447 -18.30 -8.68 -57.93
CA MET A 447 -17.35 -9.73 -57.55
C MET A 447 -15.89 -9.43 -57.92
N ARG A 448 -15.62 -8.40 -58.74
CA ARG A 448 -14.27 -8.02 -59.19
C ARG A 448 -13.62 -6.90 -58.38
N GLU A 449 -14.38 -6.10 -57.64
CA GLU A 449 -13.81 -5.04 -56.79
C GLU A 449 -13.50 -5.55 -55.37
N GLN A 450 -12.27 -5.32 -54.89
CA GLN A 450 -11.87 -5.61 -53.52
C GLN A 450 -12.47 -4.58 -52.55
N THR A 451 -12.97 -5.07 -51.41
CA THR A 451 -13.51 -4.28 -50.29
C THR A 451 -12.47 -3.29 -49.77
N GLY A 452 -12.55 -2.05 -50.25
CA GLY A 452 -11.65 -0.96 -49.84
C GLY A 452 -11.46 0.16 -50.86
N ALA A 453 -11.74 -0.07 -52.15
CA ALA A 453 -11.59 0.97 -53.18
C ALA A 453 -12.69 2.06 -53.15
N LEU A 454 -13.76 1.85 -52.39
CA LEU A 454 -14.88 2.77 -52.21
C LEU A 454 -14.93 3.39 -50.80
N THR A 455 -13.77 3.70 -50.19
CA THR A 455 -13.81 4.52 -48.96
C THR A 455 -14.31 5.92 -49.29
N SER A 456 -15.44 6.29 -48.69
CA SER A 456 -16.06 7.59 -48.89
C SER A 456 -15.17 8.74 -48.37
N LYS A 457 -15.08 9.84 -49.12
CA LYS A 457 -14.39 11.10 -48.74
C LYS A 457 -14.93 11.78 -47.47
N VAL A 458 -15.87 11.14 -46.78
CA VAL A 458 -16.48 11.59 -45.53
C VAL A 458 -15.43 11.70 -44.41
N MET A 459 -14.47 10.78 -44.33
CA MET A 459 -13.44 10.84 -43.29
C MET A 459 -12.52 12.07 -43.44
N ASP A 460 -12.10 12.39 -44.66
CA ASP A 460 -11.29 13.58 -44.96
C ASP A 460 -12.07 14.88 -44.73
N ARG A 461 -13.38 14.90 -45.04
CA ARG A 461 -14.25 16.04 -44.75
C ARG A 461 -14.44 16.24 -43.25
N ASN A 462 -14.69 15.18 -42.49
CA ASN A 462 -14.84 15.26 -41.03
C ASN A 462 -13.53 15.72 -40.37
N LYS A 463 -12.38 15.23 -40.84
CA LYS A 463 -11.07 15.69 -40.36
C LYS A 463 -10.87 17.19 -40.62
N ALA A 464 -11.27 17.68 -41.79
CA ALA A 464 -11.20 19.10 -42.14
C ALA A 464 -12.17 19.97 -41.33
N GLU A 465 -13.37 19.48 -40.99
CA GLU A 465 -14.31 20.16 -40.10
C GLU A 465 -13.84 20.21 -38.65
N VAL A 466 -13.31 19.09 -38.13
CA VAL A 466 -12.75 19.03 -36.77
C VAL A 466 -11.55 19.97 -36.62
N SER A 467 -10.71 20.10 -37.66
CA SER A 467 -9.61 21.07 -37.68
C SER A 467 -10.08 22.54 -37.69
N LYS A 468 -11.30 22.83 -38.15
CA LYS A 468 -11.87 24.19 -38.18
C LYS A 468 -12.46 24.64 -36.83
N HIS A 469 -12.78 23.71 -35.93
CA HIS A 469 -13.58 24.03 -34.73
C HIS A 469 -12.81 24.74 -33.61
N GLY A 470 -11.49 24.94 -33.74
CA GLY A 470 -10.66 25.56 -32.70
C GLY A 470 -10.58 24.72 -31.42
N GLY A 471 -9.53 24.95 -30.63
CA GLY A 471 -9.31 24.23 -29.37
C GLY A 471 -8.33 23.06 -29.46
N ILE A 472 -8.14 22.41 -28.31
CA ILE A 472 -7.02 21.49 -28.05
C ILE A 472 -7.13 20.22 -28.91
N MET A 473 -8.33 19.65 -29.08
CA MET A 473 -8.55 18.45 -29.92
C MET A 473 -8.44 18.74 -31.42
N ALA A 474 -8.81 19.94 -31.87
CA ALA A 474 -8.64 20.36 -33.26
C ALA A 474 -7.15 20.46 -33.65
N SER A 475 -6.31 20.85 -32.69
CA SER A 475 -4.86 21.01 -32.85
C SER A 475 -4.11 19.70 -33.08
N LEU A 476 -4.67 18.55 -32.65
CA LEU A 476 -4.09 17.22 -32.90
C LEU A 476 -4.22 16.77 -34.36
N TYR A 477 -5.23 17.28 -35.07
CA TYR A 477 -5.49 16.97 -36.48
C TYR A 477 -4.96 18.05 -37.44
N SER A 478 -4.47 19.16 -36.88
CA SER A 478 -3.85 20.30 -37.58
C SER A 478 -2.32 20.17 -37.54
N THR A 479 -1.64 20.50 -38.62
CA THR A 479 -0.16 20.51 -38.69
C THR A 479 0.49 21.73 -38.05
N LYS A 480 -0.28 22.69 -37.51
CA LYS A 480 0.26 23.89 -36.85
C LYS A 480 0.24 23.73 -35.32
N PRO A 481 1.36 23.97 -34.62
CA PRO A 481 1.39 23.96 -33.16
C PRO A 481 0.56 25.13 -32.61
N SER A 482 -0.43 24.82 -31.78
CA SER A 482 -1.22 25.81 -31.03
C SER A 482 -0.44 26.24 -29.78
N GLU A 483 -0.39 27.54 -29.48
CA GLU A 483 0.16 28.07 -28.21
C GLU A 483 -0.58 27.55 -26.97
N SER A 484 -1.80 27.04 -27.12
CA SER A 484 -2.56 26.41 -26.03
C SER A 484 -2.16 24.96 -25.73
N MET A 485 -1.26 24.36 -26.53
CA MET A 485 -0.87 22.95 -26.40
C MET A 485 0.48 22.85 -25.68
N THR A 486 0.45 22.74 -24.36
CA THR A 486 1.67 22.53 -23.56
C THR A 486 2.12 21.07 -23.60
N LEU A 487 3.42 20.82 -23.42
CA LEU A 487 3.99 19.45 -23.41
C LEU A 487 3.29 18.56 -22.37
N GLU A 488 3.01 19.10 -21.19
CA GLU A 488 2.34 18.40 -20.10
C GLU A 488 0.91 17.96 -20.48
N LEU A 489 0.15 18.86 -21.11
CA LEU A 489 -1.19 18.55 -21.62
C LEU A 489 -1.15 17.50 -22.75
N SER A 490 -0.11 17.53 -23.60
CA SER A 490 0.08 16.52 -24.66
C SER A 490 0.39 15.13 -24.11
N MET A 491 1.17 15.05 -23.03
CA MET A 491 1.46 13.78 -22.36
C MET A 491 0.21 13.22 -21.67
N GLU A 492 -0.61 14.08 -21.07
CA GLU A 492 -1.85 13.64 -20.44
C GLU A 492 -2.90 13.16 -21.46
N ILE A 493 -3.03 13.85 -22.60
CA ILE A 493 -3.91 13.41 -23.68
C ILE A 493 -3.45 12.07 -24.25
N ASN A 494 -2.14 11.89 -24.47
CA ASN A 494 -1.59 10.61 -24.94
C ASN A 494 -1.84 9.47 -23.95
N ARG A 495 -1.68 9.71 -22.64
CA ARG A 495 -2.02 8.71 -21.61
C ARG A 495 -3.49 8.31 -21.65
N LYS A 496 -4.40 9.27 -21.83
CA LYS A 496 -5.85 8.99 -21.92
C LYS A 496 -6.21 8.26 -23.21
N LEU A 497 -5.64 8.64 -24.34
CA LEU A 497 -5.84 7.93 -25.62
C LEU A 497 -5.29 6.50 -25.56
N GLN A 498 -4.12 6.31 -24.95
CA GLN A 498 -3.55 4.98 -24.75
C GLN A 498 -4.46 4.10 -23.88
N ALA A 499 -4.98 4.63 -22.78
CA ALA A 499 -5.92 3.88 -21.93
C ALA A 499 -7.21 3.48 -22.67
N VAL A 500 -7.76 4.37 -23.51
CA VAL A 500 -8.94 4.06 -24.33
C VAL A 500 -8.62 3.01 -25.40
N LEU A 501 -7.43 3.07 -26.01
CA LEU A 501 -6.99 2.09 -26.98
C LEU A 501 -6.81 0.71 -26.33
N GLU A 502 -6.17 0.66 -25.17
CA GLU A 502 -5.97 -0.57 -24.39
C GLU A 502 -7.31 -1.21 -23.99
N ASP A 503 -8.26 -0.42 -23.48
CA ASP A 503 -9.61 -0.89 -23.13
C ASP A 503 -10.39 -1.39 -24.37
N THR A 504 -10.27 -0.69 -25.50
CA THR A 504 -10.93 -1.10 -26.76
C THR A 504 -10.33 -2.37 -27.32
N LEU A 505 -8.99 -2.52 -27.28
CA LEU A 505 -8.31 -3.73 -27.69
C LEU A 505 -8.70 -4.92 -26.81
N LEU A 506 -8.76 -4.72 -25.49
CA LEU A 506 -9.20 -5.76 -24.55
C LEU A 506 -10.62 -6.21 -24.86
N LYS A 507 -11.56 -5.28 -25.06
CA LYS A 507 -12.94 -5.59 -25.46
C LYS A 507 -13.01 -6.38 -26.78
N ASN A 508 -12.20 -6.00 -27.77
CA ASN A 508 -12.16 -6.72 -29.05
C ASN A 508 -11.61 -8.14 -28.90
N ILE A 509 -10.59 -8.36 -28.05
CA ILE A 509 -10.08 -9.69 -27.74
C ILE A 509 -11.17 -10.54 -27.09
N THR A 510 -11.86 -10.00 -26.07
CA THR A 510 -12.96 -10.70 -25.39
C THR A 510 -14.12 -11.00 -26.34
N LEU A 511 -14.49 -10.07 -27.23
CA LEU A 511 -15.53 -10.31 -28.23
C LEU A 511 -15.13 -11.42 -29.21
N LYS A 512 -13.85 -11.50 -29.56
CA LYS A 512 -13.33 -12.58 -30.42
C LYS A 512 -13.40 -13.93 -29.71
N GLU A 513 -12.99 -14.03 -28.45
CA GLU A 513 -13.13 -15.25 -27.65
C GLU A 513 -14.59 -15.68 -27.48
N ASN A 514 -15.50 -14.72 -27.29
CA ASN A 514 -16.94 -14.99 -27.23
C ASN A 514 -17.49 -15.48 -28.58
N LEU A 515 -16.99 -14.97 -29.70
CA LEU A 515 -17.35 -15.45 -31.04
C LEU A 515 -16.82 -16.86 -31.31
N ASP A 516 -15.58 -17.15 -30.91
CA ASP A 516 -14.96 -18.47 -31.07
C ASP A 516 -15.71 -19.51 -30.23
N THR A 517 -16.04 -19.20 -28.97
CA THR A 517 -16.84 -20.08 -28.09
C THR A 517 -18.27 -20.29 -28.61
N LEU A 518 -18.91 -19.26 -29.18
CA LEU A 518 -20.20 -19.40 -29.84
C LEU A 518 -20.08 -20.29 -31.09
N GLY A 519 -18.99 -20.14 -31.86
CA GLY A 519 -18.67 -21.00 -33.01
C GLY A 519 -18.55 -22.47 -32.62
N ASP A 520 -17.83 -22.76 -31.52
CA ASP A 520 -17.67 -24.11 -30.97
C ASP A 520 -19.00 -24.71 -30.50
N GLU A 521 -19.85 -23.91 -29.84
CA GLU A 521 -21.16 -24.37 -29.39
C GLU A 521 -22.12 -24.60 -30.58
N ILE A 522 -22.07 -23.76 -31.62
CA ILE A 522 -22.79 -23.98 -32.87
C ILE A 522 -22.30 -25.27 -33.54
N ALA A 523 -20.99 -25.52 -33.60
CA ALA A 523 -20.43 -26.75 -34.17
C ALA A 523 -20.87 -27.99 -33.36
N ARG A 524 -20.88 -27.90 -32.03
CA ARG A 524 -21.37 -28.96 -31.13
C ARG A 524 -22.85 -29.24 -31.35
N LEU A 525 -23.68 -28.20 -31.44
CA LEU A 525 -25.12 -28.33 -31.70
C LEU A 525 -25.42 -28.85 -33.11
N SER A 526 -24.62 -28.47 -34.10
CA SER A 526 -24.70 -28.97 -35.48
C SER A 526 -24.37 -30.46 -35.55
N HIS A 527 -23.34 -30.91 -34.83
CA HIS A 527 -22.98 -32.33 -34.76
C HIS A 527 -24.01 -33.18 -34.00
N LYS A 528 -24.80 -32.59 -33.11
CA LYS A 528 -25.87 -33.29 -32.37
C LYS A 528 -27.17 -33.45 -33.17
N LYS A 529 -27.27 -32.77 -34.32
CA LYS A 529 -28.42 -32.82 -35.25
C LYS A 529 -28.20 -33.75 -36.46
N SER A 530 -26.99 -34.24 -36.67
CA SER A 530 -26.67 -35.35 -37.59
C SER A 530 -26.60 -36.66 -36.82
#